data_AF-A0A1R1I9N0-F1
#
_entry.id   AF-A0A1R1I9N0-F1
#
_cell.length_a   1.000
_cell.length_b   1.000
_cell.length_c   1.000
_cell.angle_alpha   90.00
_cell.angle_beta   90.00
_cell.angle_gamma   90.00
#
_symmetry.space_group_name_H-M   'P 1'
#
loop_
_entity.id
_entity.type
_entity.pdbx_description
1 polymer ?
#
loop_
_entity_poly.entity_id
_entity_poly.type
_entity_poly.pdbx_seq_one_letter_code
_entity_poly.pdbx_strand_id
1 'polypeptide(L)'
;MSEPKLLCESGEAALELRKRLGINQTVFWRHVGVTQSGGSRYESGRIVPAQVLWALHFVYGSEKEAQELLAQLRQPVTKETVTDEHDRTQ
;
A
#
# COMPACT_ATOMS: atom_id res chain seq x y z
N MET A 1 -0.60 18.47 -2.94
CA MET A 1 -1.29 17.48 -3.79
C MET A 1 -2.16 16.63 -2.87
N SER A 2 -3.40 16.28 -3.25
CA SER A 2 -4.17 15.32 -2.43
C SER A 2 -3.52 13.95 -2.50
N GLU A 3 -3.30 13.34 -1.34
CA GLU A 3 -2.79 11.98 -1.22
C GLU A 3 -3.73 11.00 -1.94
N PRO A 4 -3.21 10.01 -2.71
CA PRO A 4 -4.05 9.01 -3.37
C PRO A 4 -4.87 8.27 -2.32
N LYS A 5 -6.19 8.23 -2.52
CA LYS A 5 -7.05 7.42 -1.66
C LYS A 5 -6.81 5.94 -1.95
N LEU A 6 -6.09 5.28 -1.06
CA LEU A 6 -5.77 3.86 -1.20
C LEU A 6 -6.92 2.98 -0.70
N LEU A 7 -6.93 1.73 -1.17
CA LEU A 7 -7.92 0.74 -0.75
C LEU A 7 -7.68 0.33 0.71
N CYS A 8 -6.41 0.26 1.08
CA CYS A 8 -5.94 0.05 2.44
C CYS A 8 -4.87 1.08 2.75
N GLU A 9 -4.96 1.70 3.92
CA GLU A 9 -3.98 2.68 4.42
C GLU A 9 -3.07 2.08 5.50
N SER A 10 -3.38 0.86 5.96
CA SER A 10 -2.67 0.18 7.05
C SER A 10 -2.82 -1.34 6.97
N GLY A 11 -2.07 -2.04 7.82
CA GLY A 11 -2.21 -3.49 7.98
C GLY A 11 -3.54 -3.91 8.62
N GLU A 12 -4.12 -3.07 9.48
CA GLU A 12 -5.46 -3.25 10.04
C GLU A 12 -6.51 -3.21 8.92
N ALA A 13 -6.43 -2.22 8.01
CA ALA A 13 -7.34 -2.12 6.87
C ALA A 13 -7.18 -3.32 5.91
N ALA A 14 -5.94 -3.79 5.71
CA ALA A 14 -5.68 -4.99 4.92
C ALA A 14 -6.26 -6.26 5.57
N LEU A 15 -6.20 -6.37 6.90
CA LEU A 15 -6.82 -7.46 7.67
C LEU A 15 -8.34 -7.46 7.48
N GLU A 16 -8.99 -6.30 7.59
CA GLU A 16 -10.45 -6.19 7.38
C GLU A 16 -10.86 -6.52 5.94
N LEU A 17 -10.09 -6.06 4.95
CA LEU A 17 -10.28 -6.45 3.55
C LEU A 17 -10.17 -7.97 3.37
N ARG A 18 -9.13 -8.59 3.94
CA ARG A 18 -8.92 -10.04 3.87
C ARG A 18 -10.08 -10.82 4.49
N LYS A 19 -10.55 -10.39 5.67
CA LYS A 19 -11.70 -11.00 6.36
C LYS A 19 -12.96 -10.94 5.49
N ARG A 20 -13.23 -9.78 4.87
CA ARG A 20 -14.35 -9.59 3.95
C ARG A 20 -14.28 -10.50 2.71
N LEU A 21 -13.07 -10.74 2.19
CA LEU A 21 -12.85 -11.65 1.07
C LEU A 21 -12.96 -13.14 1.45
N GLY A 22 -12.97 -13.49 2.74
CA GLY A 22 -13.11 -14.87 3.21
C GLY A 22 -11.92 -15.78 2.91
N ILE A 23 -10.72 -15.21 2.67
CA ILE A 23 -9.51 -15.97 2.33
C ILE A 23 -8.48 -15.94 3.47
N ASN A 24 -7.64 -16.98 3.50
CA ASN A 24 -6.58 -17.09 4.51
C ASN A 24 -5.41 -16.13 4.23
N GLN A 25 -4.58 -15.91 5.25
CA GLN A 25 -3.46 -14.96 5.22
C GLN A 25 -2.47 -15.27 4.09
N THR A 26 -2.07 -16.53 3.91
CA THR A 26 -1.11 -16.92 2.87
C THR A 26 -1.61 -16.57 1.47
N VAL A 27 -2.87 -16.88 1.16
CA VAL A 27 -3.45 -16.61 -0.17
C VAL A 27 -3.52 -15.11 -0.42
N PHE A 28 -4.00 -14.35 0.56
CA PHE A 28 -4.15 -12.89 0.44
C PHE A 28 -2.82 -12.19 0.18
N TRP A 29 -1.80 -12.47 0.99
CA TRP A 29 -0.51 -11.78 0.89
C TRP A 29 0.33 -12.24 -0.30
N ARG A 30 0.20 -13.51 -0.71
CA ARG A 30 0.91 -14.02 -1.89
C ARG A 30 0.47 -13.33 -3.18
N HIS A 31 -0.79 -12.94 -3.32
CA HIS A 31 -1.28 -12.22 -4.50
C HIS A 31 -0.63 -10.83 -4.67
N VAL A 32 -0.14 -10.22 -3.59
CA VAL A 32 0.60 -8.94 -3.63
C VAL A 32 2.11 -9.12 -3.43
N GLY A 33 2.63 -10.34 -3.61
CA GLY A 33 4.07 -10.63 -3.54
C GLY A 33 4.66 -10.61 -2.12
N VAL A 34 3.83 -10.71 -1.09
CA VAL A 34 4.26 -10.69 0.32
C VAL A 34 4.22 -12.11 0.90
N THR A 35 5.23 -12.48 1.70
CA THR A 35 5.27 -13.77 2.41
C THR A 35 4.21 -13.81 3.52
N GLN A 36 3.78 -15.01 3.93
CA GLN A 36 2.83 -15.16 5.05
C GLN A 36 3.36 -14.51 6.35
N SER A 37 4.64 -14.72 6.68
CA SER A 37 5.25 -14.11 7.88
C SER A 37 5.37 -12.59 7.78
N GLY A 38 5.56 -12.04 6.57
CA GLY A 38 5.50 -10.60 6.33
C GLY A 38 4.08 -10.06 6.54
N GLY A 39 3.10 -10.70 5.92
CA GLY A 39 1.69 -10.36 6.06
C GLY A 39 1.20 -10.40 7.51
N SER A 40 1.59 -11.42 8.26
CA SER A 40 1.28 -11.53 9.69
C SER A 40 1.77 -10.33 10.49
N ARG A 41 2.96 -9.81 10.20
CA ARG A 41 3.50 -8.63 10.91
C ARG A 41 2.68 -7.38 10.60
N TYR A 42 2.26 -7.22 9.35
CA TYR A 42 1.43 -6.11 8.92
C TYR A 42 0.06 -6.14 9.62
N GLU A 43 -0.60 -7.30 9.63
CA GLU A 43 -1.90 -7.46 10.32
C GLU A 43 -1.82 -7.29 11.84
N SER A 44 -0.62 -7.38 12.44
CA SER A 44 -0.39 -7.15 13.86
C SER A 44 0.14 -5.74 14.19
N GLY A 45 0.02 -4.79 13.26
CA GLY A 45 0.30 -3.37 13.51
C GLY A 45 1.68 -2.88 13.07
N ARG A 46 2.50 -3.71 12.39
CA ARG A 46 3.71 -3.19 11.75
C ARG A 46 3.33 -2.24 10.62
N ILE A 47 4.05 -1.12 10.51
CA ILE A 47 3.93 -0.18 9.39
C ILE A 47 4.11 -0.93 8.07
N VAL A 48 3.13 -0.77 7.20
CA VAL A 48 3.11 -1.38 5.87
C VAL A 48 3.82 -0.44 4.90
N PRO A 49 4.83 -0.92 4.13
CA PRO A 49 5.49 -0.08 3.14
C PRO A 49 4.50 0.41 2.07
N ALA A 50 4.68 1.65 1.59
CA ALA A 50 3.77 2.27 0.61
C ALA A 50 3.57 1.40 -0.64
N GLN A 51 4.64 0.79 -1.16
CA GLN A 51 4.57 -0.10 -2.32
C GLN A 51 3.69 -1.34 -2.09
N VAL A 52 3.57 -1.82 -0.85
CA VAL A 52 2.67 -2.94 -0.51
C VAL A 52 1.23 -2.45 -0.47
N LEU A 53 0.97 -1.24 0.04
CA LEU A 53 -0.36 -0.63 0.00
C LEU A 53 -0.81 -0.35 -1.44
N TRP A 54 0.09 0.08 -2.32
CA TRP A 54 -0.19 0.23 -3.75
C TRP A 54 -0.50 -1.12 -4.40
N ALA A 55 0.29 -2.16 -4.11
CA ALA A 55 0.02 -3.51 -4.62
C ALA A 55 -1.36 -4.02 -4.17
N LEU A 56 -1.73 -3.80 -2.90
CA LEU A 56 -3.08 -4.12 -2.41
C LEU A 56 -4.17 -3.38 -3.20
N HIS A 57 -3.95 -2.10 -3.49
CA HIS A 57 -4.88 -1.30 -4.28
C HIS A 57 -4.99 -1.80 -5.73
N PHE A 58 -3.88 -2.12 -6.39
CA PHE A 58 -3.89 -2.65 -7.76
C PHE A 58 -4.51 -4.05 -7.87
N VAL A 59 -4.30 -4.92 -6.88
CA VAL A 59 -4.74 -6.32 -6.93
C VAL A 59 -6.19 -6.49 -6.51
N TYR A 60 -6.65 -5.72 -5.52
CA TYR A 60 -7.99 -5.89 -4.92
C TYR A 60 -8.95 -4.72 -5.16
N GLY A 61 -8.46 -3.60 -5.70
CA GLY A 61 -9.30 -2.48 -6.11
C GLY A 61 -10.01 -2.74 -7.43
N SER A 62 -10.92 -1.85 -7.78
CA SER A 62 -11.52 -1.84 -9.12
C SER A 62 -10.51 -1.36 -10.18
N GLU A 63 -10.74 -1.73 -11.44
CA GLU A 63 -9.93 -1.24 -12.57
C GLU A 63 -9.85 0.28 -12.60
N LYS A 64 -10.96 0.97 -12.31
CA LYS A 64 -11.00 2.44 -12.27
C LYS A 64 -10.04 3.01 -11.21
N GLU A 65 -10.11 2.50 -9.99
CA GLU A 65 -9.24 2.92 -8.89
C GLU A 65 -7.76 2.65 -9.21
N ALA A 66 -7.46 1.46 -9.77
CA ALA A 66 -6.12 1.12 -10.22
C ALA A 66 -5.57 2.12 -11.26
N GLN A 67 -6.36 2.49 -12.26
CA GLN A 67 -5.95 3.47 -13.27
C GLN A 67 -5.74 4.87 -12.66
N GLU A 68 -6.56 5.28 -11.70
CA GLU A 68 -6.43 6.56 -11.00
C GLU A 68 -5.12 6.63 -10.20
N LEU A 69 -4.77 5.58 -9.45
CA LEU A 69 -3.50 5.50 -8.73
C LEU A 69 -2.32 5.50 -9.72
N LEU A 70 -2.39 4.72 -10.79
CA LEU A 70 -1.34 4.66 -11.80
C LEU A 70 -1.09 6.02 -12.47
N ALA A 71 -2.16 6.76 -12.79
CA ALA A 71 -2.07 8.10 -13.36
C ALA A 71 -1.37 9.07 -12.40
N GLN A 72 -1.65 8.98 -11.09
CA GLN A 72 -0.98 9.79 -10.07
C GLN A 72 0.51 9.43 -9.92
N LEU A 73 0.86 8.14 -9.86
CA LEU A 73 2.24 7.70 -9.73
C LEU A 73 3.10 8.06 -10.96
N ARG A 74 2.48 8.26 -12.12
CA ARG A 74 3.14 8.69 -13.36
C ARG A 74 3.27 10.20 -13.50
N GLN A 75 2.73 11.00 -12.57
CA GLN A 75 2.93 12.43 -12.61
C GLN A 75 4.43 12.75 -12.51
N PRO A 76 4.94 13.69 -13.32
CA PRO A 76 6.35 14.02 -13.32
C PRO A 76 6.75 14.54 -11.93
N VAL A 77 7.86 14.02 -11.39
CA VAL A 77 8.44 14.53 -10.15
C VAL A 77 8.96 15.95 -10.44
N THR A 78 8.24 16.96 -9.97
CA THR A 78 8.68 18.36 -10.07
C THR A 78 9.64 18.68 -8.92
N LYS A 79 10.61 19.56 -9.15
CA LYS A 79 11.69 19.91 -8.20
C LYS A 79 11.22 20.46 -6.85
N GLU A 80 9.92 20.74 -6.68
CA GLU A 80 9.31 21.20 -5.42
C GLU A 80 9.05 20.06 -4.41
N THR A 81 9.28 18.80 -4.78
CA THR A 81 9.01 17.63 -3.92
C THR A 81 10.20 17.13 -3.11
N VAL A 82 11.38 17.78 -3.20
CA VAL A 82 12.55 17.45 -2.37
C VAL A 82 12.65 18.45 -1.23
N THR A 83 11.85 18.27 -0.18
CA THR A 83 12.30 18.64 1.16
C THR A 83 13.14 17.48 1.67
N ASP A 84 14.45 17.56 1.39
CA ASP A 84 15.46 16.73 2.03
C ASP A 84 15.41 16.97 3.54
N GLU A 85 14.82 16.02 4.28
CA GLU A 85 14.88 15.96 5.74
C GLU A 85 16.04 15.02 6.17
N HIS A 86 17.19 15.12 5.49
CA HIS A 86 18.38 14.33 5.80
C HIS A 86 19.59 15.12 6.31
N ASP A 87 19.44 16.40 6.65
CA ASP A 87 20.49 17.16 7.32
C ASP A 87 20.09 17.62 8.73
N ARG A 88 20.00 16.65 9.64
CA ARG A 88 20.24 16.87 11.07
C ARG A 88 20.90 15.63 11.66
N THR A 89 22.23 15.63 11.69
CA THR A 89 23.03 15.46 12.91
C THR A 89 24.50 15.63 12.49
N GLN A 90 25.00 16.87 12.64
CA GLN A 90 26.37 17.06 13.12
C GLN A 90 26.40 16.76 14.62
#